data_AF-A0AAD5WDZ5-F1
#
_entry.id   AF-A0AAD5WDZ5-F1
#
_cell.length_a   1.000
_cell.length_b   1.000
_cell.length_c   1.000
_cell.angle_alpha   90.00
_cell.angle_beta   90.00
_cell.angle_gamma   90.00
#
_symmetry.space_group_name_H-M   'P 1'
#
loop_
_entity.id
_entity.type
_entity.pdbx_description
1 polymer ?
#
loop_
_entity_poly.entity_id
_entity_poly.type
_entity_poly.pdbx_seq_one_letter_code
_entity_poly.pdbx_strand_id
1 'polypeptide(L)'
;MGNSPTKSKELKNSSSTSSSSASSSSKITPQVEKTFRNLVGNSGDHLTIEHLKKVFNEGLAEDLWKFLSDSKPFDGRLTLAEFARHVDRLWGTSTDIYVLICQPILHLIKQCAEAAGAPAMAGDEQFISNLARNMSENCSSVEKVISWKNSVCPAFCNGLQAQVLHILLGQEHPVADYSSDILTPIQMWYIQCCLPSVFFPSAKVAEVAIHGISVNRFEHNVFDYKGPTVSVFQLTDKKVFVLSTEETWRHSASRYGGTMTKLFEVSPELMVWSPSSPIYSNFRIRSAAFGISFSDVLKIDKELGNVASVEVWGCASSNALEDQQRLRIWQNKQAEKNRKVPLPGNWDDNPDKTILEMGGFQFSDERKRMEMEKMARDLS
;
A
#
# COMPACT_ATOMS: atom_id res chain seq x y z
N MET A 1 14.40 -93.46 0.27
CA MET A 1 14.90 -92.76 1.47
C MET A 1 14.34 -91.34 1.44
N GLY A 2 13.77 -90.87 2.56
CA GLY A 2 13.66 -89.44 2.87
C GLY A 2 12.44 -88.70 2.32
N ASN A 3 11.46 -88.50 3.19
CA ASN A 3 10.25 -87.70 3.05
C ASN A 3 10.51 -86.18 3.03
N SER A 4 9.78 -85.50 2.15
CA SER A 4 8.94 -84.30 2.38
C SER A 4 9.56 -82.90 2.66
N PRO A 5 8.82 -81.83 2.29
CA PRO A 5 9.37 -80.54 1.87
C PRO A 5 9.16 -79.39 2.88
N THR A 6 9.95 -78.32 2.74
CA THR A 6 9.79 -77.06 3.46
C THR A 6 9.22 -75.95 2.57
N LYS A 7 8.10 -75.37 3.05
CA LYS A 7 7.38 -74.19 2.56
C LYS A 7 8.30 -72.97 2.38
N SER A 8 8.04 -72.15 1.36
CA SER A 8 8.17 -70.68 1.44
C SER A 8 7.36 -69.95 0.36
N LYS A 9 6.33 -69.23 0.86
CA LYS A 9 5.73 -67.96 0.43
C LYS A 9 5.31 -67.74 -1.04
N GLU A 10 4.02 -67.93 -1.28
CA GLU A 10 3.23 -67.18 -2.28
C GLU A 10 3.04 -65.72 -1.84
N LEU A 11 3.34 -64.78 -2.75
CA LEU A 11 2.79 -63.43 -2.75
C LEU A 11 1.51 -63.46 -3.60
N LYS A 12 0.36 -63.20 -2.97
CA LYS A 12 -0.89 -62.88 -3.67
C LYS A 12 -1.32 -61.48 -3.26
N ASN A 13 -1.31 -60.59 -4.26
CA ASN A 13 -1.96 -59.29 -4.25
C ASN A 13 -3.47 -59.47 -4.08
N SER A 14 -4.04 -58.84 -3.05
CA SER A 14 -5.46 -58.48 -3.02
C SER A 14 -5.59 -57.03 -2.56
N SER A 15 -5.78 -56.16 -3.55
CA SER A 15 -6.17 -54.77 -3.40
C SER A 15 -7.55 -54.68 -2.75
N SER A 16 -7.60 -54.25 -1.49
CA SER A 16 -8.80 -53.76 -0.82
C SER A 16 -8.58 -52.29 -0.49
N THR A 17 -8.95 -51.41 -1.42
CA THR A 17 -8.97 -49.97 -1.17
C THR A 17 -10.23 -49.66 -0.38
N SER A 18 -10.10 -49.68 0.94
CA SER A 18 -11.13 -49.25 1.87
C SER A 18 -11.39 -47.76 1.68
N SER A 19 -12.62 -47.46 1.27
CA SER A 19 -13.20 -46.12 1.33
C SER A 19 -13.36 -45.70 2.79
N SER A 20 -12.39 -44.96 3.31
CA SER A 20 -12.50 -44.27 4.60
C SER A 20 -13.17 -42.92 4.39
N SER A 21 -14.49 -42.91 4.52
CA SER A 21 -15.28 -41.71 4.77
C SER A 21 -14.88 -41.11 6.12
N ALA A 22 -13.91 -40.18 6.09
CA ALA A 22 -13.51 -39.42 7.26
C ALA A 22 -14.60 -38.41 7.63
N SER A 23 -15.54 -38.81 8.47
CA SER A 23 -16.35 -37.87 9.25
C SER A 23 -15.47 -37.28 10.34
N SER A 24 -14.97 -36.06 10.12
CA SER A 24 -14.20 -35.32 11.13
C SER A 24 -15.15 -34.85 12.24
N SER A 25 -15.21 -35.56 13.36
CA SER A 25 -15.80 -35.02 14.58
C SER A 25 -14.91 -33.87 15.07
N SER A 26 -15.39 -32.64 14.95
CA SER A 26 -14.73 -31.44 15.45
C SER A 26 -14.53 -31.57 16.97
N LYS A 27 -13.28 -31.73 17.42
CA LYS A 27 -12.95 -31.77 18.85
C LYS A 27 -13.24 -30.40 19.45
N ILE A 28 -14.06 -30.34 20.49
CA ILE A 28 -14.31 -29.11 21.24
C ILE A 28 -13.01 -28.73 21.96
N THR A 29 -12.38 -27.65 21.52
CA THR A 29 -11.17 -27.14 22.15
C THR A 29 -11.53 -26.22 23.33
N PRO A 30 -10.64 -26.06 24.33
CA PRO A 30 -10.86 -25.11 25.44
C PRO A 30 -11.10 -23.67 24.95
N GLN A 31 -10.49 -23.31 23.82
CA GLN A 31 -10.68 -22.00 23.21
C GLN A 31 -12.10 -21.82 22.67
N VAL A 32 -12.64 -22.82 21.96
CA VAL A 32 -14.03 -22.81 21.46
C VAL A 32 -15.03 -22.67 22.60
N GLU A 33 -14.82 -23.41 23.69
CA GLU A 33 -15.68 -23.35 24.87
C GLU A 33 -15.63 -21.97 25.53
N LYS A 34 -14.42 -21.39 25.68
CA LYS A 34 -14.24 -20.04 26.22
C LYS A 34 -14.97 -18.99 25.35
N THR A 35 -14.81 -19.06 24.04
CA THR A 35 -15.47 -18.14 23.10
C THR A 35 -17.00 -18.27 23.19
N PHE A 36 -17.52 -19.49 23.23
CA PHE A 36 -18.96 -19.74 23.35
C PHE A 36 -19.51 -19.14 24.66
N ARG A 37 -18.84 -19.38 25.79
CA ARG A 37 -19.22 -18.80 27.09
C ARG A 37 -19.14 -17.27 27.09
N ASN A 38 -18.16 -16.68 26.42
CA ASN A 38 -18.04 -15.23 26.29
C ASN A 38 -19.23 -14.61 25.54
N LEU A 39 -19.71 -15.27 24.47
CA LEU A 39 -20.84 -14.78 23.69
C LEU A 39 -22.19 -14.97 24.39
N VAL A 40 -22.37 -16.11 25.06
CA VAL A 40 -23.65 -16.48 25.70
C VAL A 40 -23.77 -15.90 27.12
N GLY A 41 -22.65 -15.59 27.77
CA GLY A 41 -22.60 -15.16 29.16
C GLY A 41 -22.66 -16.34 30.15
N ASN A 42 -22.53 -16.04 31.44
CA ASN A 42 -22.35 -17.04 32.52
C ASN A 42 -23.55 -17.97 32.78
N SER A 43 -24.69 -17.78 32.10
CA SER A 43 -25.97 -18.43 32.47
C SER A 43 -26.74 -19.02 31.30
N GLY A 44 -26.24 -18.91 30.06
CA GLY A 44 -26.94 -19.45 28.90
C GLY A 44 -26.31 -20.74 28.40
N ASP A 45 -27.15 -21.72 28.09
CA ASP A 45 -26.76 -22.99 27.47
C ASP A 45 -26.75 -22.91 25.93
N HIS A 46 -27.25 -21.80 25.37
CA HIS A 46 -27.51 -21.63 23.95
C HIS A 46 -27.12 -20.25 23.44
N LEU A 47 -26.44 -20.24 22.29
CA LEU A 47 -26.22 -19.03 21.51
C LEU A 47 -27.45 -18.76 20.62
N THR A 48 -27.84 -17.49 20.54
CA THR A 48 -28.91 -16.99 19.66
C THR A 48 -28.37 -15.84 18.81
N ILE A 49 -29.06 -15.47 17.74
CA ILE A 49 -28.64 -14.34 16.90
C ILE A 49 -28.54 -13.02 17.69
N GLU A 50 -29.39 -12.82 18.68
CA GLU A 50 -29.36 -11.63 19.55
C GLU A 50 -28.03 -11.49 20.30
N HIS A 51 -27.38 -12.60 20.66
CA HIS A 51 -26.04 -12.55 21.25
C HIS A 51 -25.00 -12.06 20.24
N LEU A 52 -25.12 -12.45 18.97
CA LEU A 52 -24.24 -11.98 17.90
C LEU A 52 -24.50 -10.51 17.55
N LYS A 53 -25.77 -10.08 17.45
CA LYS A 53 -26.14 -8.68 17.19
C LYS A 53 -25.70 -7.70 18.29
N LYS A 54 -25.41 -8.18 19.49
CA LYS A 54 -24.83 -7.37 20.58
C LYS A 54 -23.35 -7.04 20.38
N VAL A 55 -22.62 -7.86 19.64
CA VAL A 55 -21.14 -7.73 19.51
C VAL A 55 -20.70 -7.43 18.08
N PHE A 56 -21.47 -7.85 17.07
CA PHE A 56 -21.23 -7.57 15.67
C PHE A 56 -22.27 -6.59 15.13
N ASN A 57 -21.94 -5.91 14.02
CA ASN A 57 -22.94 -5.19 13.26
C ASN A 57 -24.04 -6.14 12.75
N GLU A 58 -25.23 -5.61 12.48
CA GLU A 58 -26.41 -6.43 12.16
C GLU A 58 -26.19 -7.34 10.94
N GLY A 59 -25.57 -6.83 9.88
CA GLY A 59 -25.31 -7.60 8.66
C GLY A 59 -24.36 -8.76 8.88
N LEU A 60 -23.23 -8.52 9.56
CA LEU A 60 -22.26 -9.56 9.88
C LEU A 60 -22.82 -10.59 10.88
N ALA A 61 -23.59 -10.15 11.86
CA ALA A 61 -24.23 -11.04 12.83
C ALA A 61 -25.17 -12.05 12.13
N GLU A 62 -25.93 -11.60 11.14
CA GLU A 62 -26.82 -12.45 10.35
C GLU A 62 -26.06 -13.48 9.50
N ASP A 63 -24.97 -13.08 8.86
CA ASP A 63 -24.18 -14.01 8.05
C ASP A 63 -23.42 -15.03 8.89
N LEU A 64 -22.83 -14.58 10.00
CA LEU A 64 -22.20 -15.47 10.98
C LEU A 64 -23.22 -16.43 11.58
N TRP A 65 -24.45 -15.99 11.84
CA TRP A 65 -25.52 -16.87 12.29
C TRP A 65 -25.84 -17.95 11.25
N LYS A 66 -26.07 -17.56 9.99
CA LYS A 66 -26.36 -18.52 8.91
C LYS A 66 -25.22 -19.54 8.76
N PHE A 67 -23.98 -19.10 8.87
CA PHE A 67 -22.82 -19.97 8.78
C PHE A 67 -22.68 -20.93 9.98
N LEU A 68 -22.69 -20.39 11.20
CA LEU A 68 -22.49 -21.17 12.43
C LEU A 68 -23.63 -22.13 12.72
N SER A 69 -24.84 -21.79 12.27
CA SER A 69 -26.06 -22.55 12.59
C SER A 69 -26.51 -23.50 11.49
N ASP A 70 -25.77 -23.64 10.39
CA ASP A 70 -26.22 -24.36 9.19
C ASP A 70 -27.55 -23.81 8.65
N SER A 71 -27.70 -22.48 8.65
CA SER A 71 -28.89 -21.72 8.22
C SER A 71 -30.18 -22.04 9.00
N LYS A 72 -30.06 -22.26 10.31
CA LYS A 72 -31.24 -22.30 11.20
C LYS A 72 -31.98 -20.96 11.17
N PRO A 73 -33.30 -20.98 11.44
CA PRO A 73 -34.08 -19.75 11.55
C PRO A 73 -33.55 -18.88 12.71
N PHE A 74 -33.82 -17.57 12.64
CA PHE A 74 -33.25 -16.58 13.56
C PHE A 74 -33.80 -16.67 15.01
N ASP A 75 -34.91 -17.37 15.22
CA ASP A 75 -35.43 -17.75 16.53
C ASP A 75 -34.77 -19.02 17.11
N GLY A 76 -33.88 -19.63 16.32
CA GLY A 76 -33.17 -20.84 16.67
C GLY A 76 -32.18 -20.69 17.82
N ARG A 77 -31.76 -21.84 18.34
CA ARG A 77 -30.75 -21.97 19.40
C ARG A 77 -29.60 -22.83 18.92
N LEU A 78 -28.38 -22.41 19.22
CA LEU A 78 -27.16 -23.10 18.86
C LEU A 78 -26.49 -23.66 20.12
N THR A 79 -26.24 -24.96 20.13
CA THR A 79 -25.48 -25.63 21.21
C THR A 79 -23.98 -25.46 21.00
N LEU A 80 -23.18 -25.66 22.06
CA LEU A 80 -21.72 -25.65 21.97
C LEU A 80 -21.19 -26.63 20.91
N ALA A 81 -21.77 -27.81 20.81
CA ALA A 81 -21.34 -28.83 19.85
C ALA A 81 -21.61 -28.42 18.39
N GLU A 82 -22.69 -27.68 18.14
CA GLU A 82 -23.00 -27.14 16.82
C GLU A 82 -22.08 -25.96 16.47
N PHE A 83 -21.89 -25.04 17.41
CA PHE A 83 -20.96 -23.93 17.27
C PHE A 83 -19.52 -24.40 16.95
N ALA A 84 -19.06 -25.45 17.64
CA ALA A 84 -17.74 -26.02 17.47
C ALA A 84 -17.47 -26.60 16.06
N ARG A 85 -18.50 -26.90 15.26
CA ARG A 85 -18.30 -27.46 13.91
C ARG A 85 -17.65 -26.46 12.96
N HIS A 86 -17.95 -25.19 13.13
CA HIS A 86 -17.69 -24.14 12.14
C HIS A 86 -16.78 -23.04 12.66
N VAL A 87 -16.82 -22.74 13.96
CA VAL A 87 -16.12 -21.58 14.52
C VAL A 87 -14.60 -21.61 14.29
N ASP A 88 -13.98 -22.79 14.28
CA ASP A 88 -12.53 -22.91 14.06
C ASP A 88 -12.10 -22.40 12.67
N ARG A 89 -13.02 -22.38 11.71
CA ARG A 89 -12.75 -21.86 10.36
C ARG A 89 -12.64 -20.34 10.34
N LEU A 90 -13.23 -19.64 11.30
CA LEU A 90 -13.24 -18.17 11.36
C LEU A 90 -11.87 -17.60 11.77
N TRP A 91 -11.11 -18.33 12.58
CA TRP A 91 -9.78 -17.90 13.05
C TRP A 91 -8.62 -18.69 12.44
N GLY A 92 -8.86 -19.35 11.31
CA GLY A 92 -7.80 -20.00 10.54
C GLY A 92 -6.85 -19.02 9.85
N THR A 93 -5.82 -19.54 9.19
CA THR A 93 -4.85 -18.71 8.43
C THR A 93 -5.41 -18.21 7.10
N SER A 94 -6.42 -18.88 6.53
CA SER A 94 -7.11 -18.42 5.31
C SER A 94 -8.29 -17.52 5.65
N THR A 95 -8.42 -16.44 4.88
CA THR A 95 -9.56 -15.52 4.94
C THR A 95 -10.63 -15.83 3.89
N ASP A 96 -10.50 -16.93 3.14
CA ASP A 96 -11.43 -17.30 2.06
C ASP A 96 -12.84 -17.61 2.58
N ILE A 97 -12.94 -18.04 3.84
CA ILE A 97 -14.22 -18.32 4.50
C ILE A 97 -15.13 -17.09 4.54
N TYR A 98 -14.56 -15.89 4.66
CA TYR A 98 -15.33 -14.66 4.69
C TYR A 98 -15.98 -14.33 3.34
N VAL A 99 -15.35 -14.74 2.25
CA VAL A 99 -15.94 -14.65 0.90
C VAL A 99 -17.16 -15.57 0.80
N LEU A 100 -17.12 -16.76 1.41
CA LEU A 100 -18.26 -17.68 1.43
C LEU A 100 -19.41 -17.16 2.30
N ILE A 101 -19.08 -16.56 3.45
CA ILE A 101 -20.06 -16.10 4.44
C ILE A 101 -20.77 -14.82 3.98
N CYS A 102 -20.02 -13.82 3.51
CA CYS A 102 -20.56 -12.48 3.27
C CYS A 102 -21.06 -12.28 1.83
N GLN A 103 -21.92 -13.17 1.33
CA GLN A 103 -22.52 -13.02 0.00
C GLN A 103 -23.81 -12.17 0.04
N PRO A 104 -24.13 -11.38 -1.01
CA PRO A 104 -23.43 -11.22 -2.29
C PRO A 104 -22.20 -10.28 -2.25
N ILE A 105 -21.44 -10.16 -3.35
CA ILE A 105 -20.17 -9.40 -3.44
C ILE A 105 -20.26 -7.96 -2.89
N LEU A 106 -21.35 -7.22 -3.16
CA LEU A 106 -21.49 -5.86 -2.64
C LEU A 106 -21.57 -5.83 -1.10
N HIS A 107 -22.19 -6.85 -0.51
CA HIS A 107 -22.23 -7.02 0.93
C HIS A 107 -20.86 -7.42 1.48
N LEU A 108 -20.12 -8.32 0.80
CA LEU A 108 -18.73 -8.64 1.13
C LEU A 108 -17.85 -7.37 1.18
N ILE A 109 -17.93 -6.52 0.15
CA ILE A 109 -17.16 -5.27 0.07
C ILE A 109 -17.51 -4.38 1.27
N LYS A 110 -18.81 -4.19 1.54
CA LYS A 110 -19.28 -3.38 2.67
C LYS A 110 -18.76 -3.91 4.00
N GLN A 111 -18.94 -5.20 4.29
CA GLN A 111 -18.52 -5.79 5.56
C GLN A 111 -17.01 -5.71 5.77
N CYS A 112 -16.22 -6.00 4.74
CA CYS A 112 -14.77 -5.91 4.83
C CYS A 112 -14.26 -4.47 5.04
N ALA A 113 -14.86 -3.50 4.33
CA ALA A 113 -14.49 -2.10 4.44
C ALA A 113 -14.90 -1.50 5.81
N GLU A 114 -16.12 -1.78 6.29
CA GLU A 114 -16.60 -1.34 7.60
C GLU A 114 -15.77 -1.97 8.74
N ALA A 115 -15.46 -3.26 8.64
CA ALA A 115 -14.65 -3.96 9.64
C ALA A 115 -13.19 -3.46 9.67
N ALA A 116 -12.69 -2.93 8.56
CA ALA A 116 -11.39 -2.28 8.51
C ALA A 116 -11.42 -0.85 9.06
N GLY A 117 -12.59 -0.23 9.24
CA GLY A 117 -12.71 1.18 9.61
C GLY A 117 -12.65 2.14 8.42
N ALA A 118 -12.90 1.66 7.20
CA ALA A 118 -12.88 2.42 5.95
C ALA A 118 -14.27 2.43 5.27
N PRO A 119 -15.31 3.00 5.90
CA PRO A 119 -16.65 2.97 5.34
C PRO A 119 -16.72 3.73 4.01
N ALA A 120 -17.62 3.28 3.13
CA ALA A 120 -17.92 3.98 1.89
C ALA A 120 -18.51 5.37 2.16
N MET A 121 -18.14 6.35 1.35
CA MET A 121 -18.68 7.72 1.40
C MET A 121 -19.51 8.04 0.15
N ALA A 122 -20.24 9.15 0.19
CA ALA A 122 -20.96 9.64 -0.99
C ALA A 122 -19.97 9.93 -2.14
N GLY A 123 -20.24 9.38 -3.32
CA GLY A 123 -19.34 9.47 -4.48
C GLY A 123 -18.53 8.21 -4.77
N ASP A 124 -18.50 7.23 -3.86
CA ASP A 124 -17.79 5.96 -4.05
C ASP A 124 -18.57 4.93 -4.87
N GLU A 125 -19.80 5.23 -5.31
CA GLU A 125 -20.68 4.26 -5.98
C GLU A 125 -20.05 3.69 -7.26
N GLN A 126 -19.40 4.55 -8.05
CA GLN A 126 -18.71 4.13 -9.27
C GLN A 126 -17.49 3.24 -8.95
N PHE A 127 -16.71 3.62 -7.94
CA PHE A 127 -15.55 2.84 -7.50
C PHE A 127 -15.97 1.45 -7.00
N ILE A 128 -16.98 1.37 -6.14
CA ILE A 128 -17.52 0.12 -5.60
C ILE A 128 -18.11 -0.75 -6.72
N SER A 129 -18.80 -0.15 -7.68
CA SER A 129 -19.32 -0.86 -8.85
C SER A 129 -18.20 -1.45 -9.70
N ASN A 130 -17.14 -0.68 -9.95
CA ASN A 130 -15.96 -1.16 -10.68
C ASN A 130 -15.24 -2.29 -9.93
N LEU A 131 -15.09 -2.16 -8.60
CA LEU A 131 -14.52 -3.20 -7.75
C LEU A 131 -15.34 -4.49 -7.81
N ALA A 132 -16.65 -4.41 -7.62
CA ALA A 132 -17.54 -5.58 -7.71
C ALA A 132 -17.51 -6.25 -9.09
N ARG A 133 -17.41 -5.44 -10.17
CA ARG A 133 -17.23 -5.93 -11.54
C ARG A 133 -15.90 -6.67 -11.71
N ASN A 134 -14.80 -6.11 -11.20
CA ASN A 134 -13.48 -6.75 -11.24
C ASN A 134 -13.43 -8.05 -10.44
N MET A 135 -14.11 -8.11 -9.29
CA MET A 135 -14.22 -9.33 -8.48
C MET A 135 -15.01 -10.45 -9.17
N SER A 136 -15.96 -10.08 -10.03
CA SER A 136 -16.89 -11.03 -10.64
C SER A 136 -16.50 -11.45 -12.06
N GLU A 137 -15.71 -10.68 -12.83
CA GLU A 137 -15.28 -11.03 -14.21
C GLU A 137 -16.37 -11.73 -15.06
N ASN A 138 -17.63 -11.26 -14.98
CA ASN A 138 -18.81 -11.83 -15.65
C ASN A 138 -19.29 -13.21 -15.17
N CYS A 139 -18.84 -13.68 -14.00
CA CYS A 139 -19.20 -14.96 -13.41
C CYS A 139 -19.27 -14.90 -11.87
N SER A 140 -20.43 -15.17 -11.29
CA SER A 140 -20.69 -15.05 -9.85
C SER A 140 -20.25 -16.26 -9.01
N SER A 141 -19.31 -17.09 -9.48
CA SER A 141 -18.83 -18.24 -8.71
C SER A 141 -17.92 -17.77 -7.58
N VAL A 142 -18.15 -18.30 -6.37
CA VAL A 142 -17.39 -17.93 -5.17
C VAL A 142 -15.92 -18.30 -5.31
N GLU A 143 -15.61 -19.41 -5.99
CA GLU A 143 -14.24 -19.86 -6.24
C GLU A 143 -13.46 -18.83 -7.08
N LYS A 144 -14.10 -18.19 -8.05
CA LYS A 144 -13.47 -17.13 -8.84
C LYS A 144 -13.21 -15.88 -8.00
N VAL A 145 -14.14 -15.50 -7.13
CA VAL A 145 -13.96 -14.37 -6.21
C VAL A 145 -12.79 -14.65 -5.25
N ILE A 146 -12.69 -15.87 -4.72
CA ILE A 146 -11.56 -16.30 -3.89
C ILE A 146 -10.25 -16.23 -4.67
N SER A 147 -10.23 -16.76 -5.90
CA SER A 147 -9.04 -16.71 -6.76
C SER A 147 -8.61 -15.28 -7.08
N TRP A 148 -9.56 -14.40 -7.37
CA TRP A 148 -9.31 -12.98 -7.61
C TRP A 148 -8.76 -12.29 -6.34
N LYS A 149 -9.37 -12.55 -5.17
CA LYS A 149 -8.89 -12.01 -3.89
C LYS A 149 -7.43 -12.40 -3.68
N ASN A 150 -7.12 -13.69 -3.81
CA ASN A 150 -5.79 -14.20 -3.53
C ASN A 150 -4.72 -13.69 -4.50
N SER A 151 -5.08 -13.34 -5.74
CA SER A 151 -4.13 -12.82 -6.74
C SER A 151 -4.00 -11.30 -6.74
N VAL A 152 -5.11 -10.57 -6.59
CA VAL A 152 -5.14 -9.10 -6.73
C VAL A 152 -5.08 -8.40 -5.37
N CYS A 153 -5.77 -8.93 -4.36
CA CYS A 153 -6.06 -8.24 -3.13
C CYS A 153 -6.04 -9.19 -1.91
N PRO A 154 -4.90 -9.83 -1.60
CA PRO A 154 -4.84 -10.94 -0.63
C PRO A 154 -5.27 -10.52 0.79
N ALA A 155 -5.10 -9.25 1.14
CA ALA A 155 -5.46 -8.71 2.44
C ALA A 155 -6.90 -8.18 2.52
N PHE A 156 -7.74 -8.39 1.49
CA PHE A 156 -9.10 -7.84 1.41
C PHE A 156 -9.98 -8.16 2.63
N CYS A 157 -9.89 -9.39 3.16
CA CYS A 157 -10.72 -9.85 4.28
C CYS A 157 -9.99 -9.74 5.64
N ASN A 158 -8.80 -9.14 5.71
CA ASN A 158 -8.00 -9.12 6.93
C ASN A 158 -8.62 -8.24 8.02
N GLY A 159 -9.21 -7.10 7.66
CA GLY A 159 -9.92 -6.23 8.61
C GLY A 159 -11.10 -6.96 9.27
N LEU A 160 -11.89 -7.66 8.45
CA LEU A 160 -13.01 -8.49 8.91
C LEU A 160 -12.54 -9.62 9.82
N GLN A 161 -11.50 -10.34 9.42
CA GLN A 161 -10.91 -11.36 10.27
C GLN A 161 -10.43 -10.78 11.59
N ALA A 162 -9.70 -9.65 11.57
CA ALA A 162 -9.20 -9.02 12.78
C ALA A 162 -10.33 -8.56 13.70
N GLN A 163 -11.45 -8.07 13.16
CA GLN A 163 -12.63 -7.73 13.96
C GLN A 163 -13.24 -8.97 14.63
N VAL A 164 -13.38 -10.08 13.89
CA VAL A 164 -13.87 -11.35 14.43
C VAL A 164 -12.93 -11.91 15.50
N LEU A 165 -11.62 -11.87 15.26
CA LEU A 165 -10.61 -12.31 16.23
C LEU A 165 -10.59 -11.45 17.49
N HIS A 166 -10.75 -10.14 17.34
CA HIS A 166 -10.86 -9.21 18.47
C HIS A 166 -12.05 -9.56 19.36
N ILE A 167 -13.24 -9.75 18.76
CA ILE A 167 -14.47 -10.04 19.49
C ILE A 167 -14.46 -11.44 20.10
N LEU A 168 -14.04 -12.46 19.33
CA LEU A 168 -14.12 -13.85 19.76
C LEU A 168 -12.97 -14.26 20.70
N LEU A 169 -11.76 -13.76 20.45
CA LEU A 169 -10.55 -14.21 21.14
C LEU A 169 -9.87 -13.12 21.97
N GLY A 170 -10.34 -11.87 21.91
CA GLY A 170 -9.74 -10.75 22.62
C GLY A 170 -8.38 -10.31 22.05
N GLN A 171 -8.11 -10.61 20.78
CA GLN A 171 -6.89 -10.17 20.10
C GLN A 171 -6.93 -8.66 19.83
N GLU A 172 -5.76 -8.04 19.65
CA GLU A 172 -5.70 -6.63 19.26
C GLU A 172 -6.28 -6.44 17.85
N HIS A 173 -7.13 -5.42 17.70
CA HIS A 173 -7.63 -5.00 16.41
C HIS A 173 -6.72 -3.90 15.86
N PRO A 174 -5.91 -4.16 14.82
CA PRO A 174 -5.00 -3.17 14.28
C PRO A 174 -5.81 -2.05 13.64
N VAL A 175 -5.60 -0.82 14.10
CA VAL A 175 -6.18 0.37 13.48
C VAL A 175 -5.23 0.84 12.39
N ALA A 176 -5.68 0.77 11.14
CA ALA A 176 -4.96 1.34 10.01
C ALA A 176 -5.41 2.78 9.77
N ASP A 177 -4.50 3.57 9.19
CA ASP A 177 -4.78 4.93 8.76
C ASP A 177 -5.19 4.93 7.29
N TYR A 178 -6.36 5.49 7.00
CA TYR A 178 -6.92 5.65 5.65
C TYR A 178 -7.16 7.12 5.30
N SER A 179 -6.62 8.05 6.10
CA SER A 179 -6.68 9.46 5.76
C SER A 179 -5.94 9.70 4.44
N SER A 180 -6.51 10.54 3.57
CA SER A 180 -5.92 10.99 2.32
C SER A 180 -6.65 12.25 1.89
N ASP A 181 -5.92 13.19 1.28
CA ASP A 181 -6.50 14.43 0.75
C ASP A 181 -7.16 14.17 -0.62
N ILE A 182 -6.71 13.13 -1.33
CA ILE A 182 -7.16 12.80 -2.69
C ILE A 182 -8.10 11.59 -2.71
N LEU A 183 -7.79 10.54 -1.96
CA LEU A 183 -8.55 9.29 -1.95
C LEU A 183 -9.59 9.26 -0.83
N THR A 184 -10.72 8.59 -1.08
CA THR A 184 -11.66 8.25 -0.01
C THR A 184 -11.09 7.12 0.85
N PRO A 185 -11.58 6.94 2.11
CA PRO A 185 -11.10 5.87 2.97
C PRO A 185 -11.22 4.48 2.34
N ILE A 186 -12.33 4.18 1.65
CA ILE A 186 -12.52 2.88 0.98
C ILE A 186 -11.56 2.67 -0.20
N GLN A 187 -11.21 3.74 -0.92
CA GLN A 187 -10.23 3.69 -2.00
C GLN A 187 -8.82 3.45 -1.44
N MET A 188 -8.43 4.17 -0.39
CA MET A 188 -7.14 3.96 0.28
C MET A 188 -7.05 2.55 0.87
N TRP A 189 -8.12 2.07 1.52
CA TRP A 189 -8.22 0.71 2.03
C TRP A 189 -7.98 -0.35 0.94
N TYR A 190 -8.65 -0.21 -0.21
CA TYR A 190 -8.43 -1.12 -1.34
C TYR A 190 -6.96 -1.13 -1.80
N ILE A 191 -6.32 0.04 -1.92
CA ILE A 191 -4.91 0.16 -2.28
C ILE A 191 -4.02 -0.57 -1.26
N GLN A 192 -4.25 -0.38 0.04
CA GLN A 192 -3.51 -1.09 1.08
C GLN A 192 -3.70 -2.60 0.99
N CYS A 193 -4.90 -3.08 0.67
CA CYS A 193 -5.16 -4.51 0.54
C CYS A 193 -4.51 -5.17 -0.70
N CYS A 194 -4.23 -4.38 -1.75
CA CYS A 194 -3.56 -4.83 -2.99
C CYS A 194 -2.03 -4.82 -2.92
N LEU A 195 -1.47 -4.14 -1.93
CA LEU A 195 -0.04 -3.92 -1.79
C LEU A 195 0.57 -4.82 -0.70
N PRO A 196 1.84 -5.25 -0.88
CA PRO A 196 2.56 -5.94 0.18
C PRO A 196 2.71 -5.05 1.43
N SER A 197 2.85 -5.68 2.59
CA SER A 197 2.99 -5.00 3.89
C SER A 197 4.19 -4.05 3.99
N VAL A 198 5.15 -4.13 3.06
CA VAL A 198 6.28 -3.20 2.97
C VAL A 198 5.83 -1.76 2.68
N PHE A 199 4.68 -1.55 2.02
CA PHE A 199 4.14 -0.22 1.72
C PHE A 199 3.30 0.36 2.86
N PHE A 200 2.78 -0.48 3.75
CA PHE A 200 1.99 -0.03 4.90
C PHE A 200 2.33 -0.92 6.10
N PRO A 201 3.53 -0.74 6.69
CA PRO A 201 3.89 -1.48 7.90
C PRO A 201 2.93 -1.13 9.03
N SER A 202 2.72 -2.05 9.98
CA SER A 202 1.83 -1.82 11.13
C SER A 202 2.28 -0.70 12.09
N ALA A 203 3.47 -0.14 11.88
CA ALA A 203 3.94 1.06 12.56
C ALA A 203 3.53 2.29 11.75
N LYS A 204 3.13 3.37 12.43
CA LYS A 204 2.70 4.64 11.82
C LYS A 204 3.58 5.00 10.61
N VAL A 205 2.96 5.07 9.44
CA VAL A 205 3.60 5.47 8.20
C VAL A 205 3.92 6.96 8.28
N ALA A 206 5.11 7.33 7.81
CA ALA A 206 5.54 8.71 7.76
C ALA A 206 4.88 9.39 6.55
N GLU A 207 3.88 10.22 6.79
CA GLU A 207 3.28 11.05 5.75
C GLU A 207 4.34 12.05 5.24
N VAL A 208 4.65 11.99 3.94
CA VAL A 208 5.46 13.02 3.28
C VAL A 208 4.46 13.92 2.55
N ALA A 209 3.61 14.61 3.33
CA ALA A 209 2.54 15.43 2.81
C ALA A 209 3.09 16.52 1.88
N ILE A 210 2.65 16.51 0.61
CA ILE A 210 3.02 17.52 -0.37
C ILE A 210 1.82 18.41 -0.63
N HIS A 211 1.74 19.56 0.05
CA HIS A 211 0.78 20.60 -0.34
C HIS A 211 1.39 21.48 -1.44
N GLY A 212 0.96 21.28 -2.69
CA GLY A 212 1.22 22.16 -3.84
C GLY A 212 2.00 21.52 -5.02
N ILE A 213 1.64 21.93 -6.24
CA ILE A 213 1.98 21.28 -7.53
C ILE A 213 3.32 21.77 -8.11
N SER A 214 4.34 22.07 -7.31
CA SER A 214 5.64 22.49 -7.88
C SER A 214 6.60 21.32 -8.00
N VAL A 215 7.25 21.20 -9.16
CA VAL A 215 8.32 20.21 -9.42
C VAL A 215 9.37 20.27 -8.32
N ASN A 216 9.78 21.48 -7.93
CA ASN A 216 10.77 21.66 -6.86
C ASN A 216 10.30 21.10 -5.52
N ARG A 217 9.01 21.24 -5.17
CA ARG A 217 8.47 20.69 -3.93
C ARG A 217 8.37 19.18 -3.99
N PHE A 218 7.93 18.64 -5.13
CA PHE A 218 7.89 17.20 -5.37
C PHE A 218 9.30 16.59 -5.29
N GLU A 219 10.26 17.13 -6.04
CA GLU A 219 11.67 16.71 -5.97
C GLU A 219 12.20 16.78 -4.54
N HIS A 220 12.01 17.93 -3.89
CA HIS A 220 12.52 18.16 -2.55
C HIS A 220 12.03 17.11 -1.57
N ASN A 221 10.75 16.77 -1.62
CA ASN A 221 10.13 15.86 -0.67
C ASN A 221 10.38 14.38 -0.98
N VAL A 222 10.47 14.00 -2.26
CA VAL A 222 10.38 12.60 -2.68
C VAL A 222 11.73 11.99 -3.11
N PHE A 223 12.61 12.72 -3.81
CA PHE A 223 13.77 12.13 -4.51
C PHE A 223 14.86 11.60 -3.59
N ASP A 224 14.97 12.10 -2.37
CA ASP A 224 15.96 11.61 -1.39
C ASP A 224 15.33 10.63 -0.37
N TYR A 225 14.07 10.26 -0.54
CA TYR A 225 13.41 9.33 0.37
C TYR A 225 13.92 7.90 0.13
N LYS A 226 14.57 7.32 1.15
CA LYS A 226 15.12 5.97 1.09
C LYS A 226 14.13 4.96 1.66
N GLY A 227 13.16 4.59 0.84
CA GLY A 227 12.16 3.59 1.20
C GLY A 227 11.07 3.46 0.14
N PRO A 228 10.14 2.52 0.32
CA PRO A 228 8.99 2.41 -0.54
C PRO A 228 8.13 3.66 -0.42
N THR A 229 7.48 4.03 -1.52
CA THR A 229 6.57 5.18 -1.56
C THR A 229 5.28 4.79 -2.26
N VAL A 230 4.18 5.42 -1.84
CA VAL A 230 2.90 5.40 -2.54
C VAL A 230 2.54 6.83 -2.91
N SER A 231 2.52 7.14 -4.20
CA SER A 231 2.24 8.48 -4.74
C SER A 231 0.86 8.49 -5.38
N VAL A 232 -0.03 9.36 -4.92
CA VAL A 232 -1.35 9.59 -5.49
C VAL A 232 -1.30 10.84 -6.36
N PHE A 233 -1.69 10.72 -7.63
CA PHE A 233 -1.75 11.81 -8.58
C PHE A 233 -3.21 11.99 -9.03
N GLN A 234 -3.79 13.15 -8.73
CA GLN A 234 -5.02 13.60 -9.36
C GLN A 234 -4.66 14.47 -10.55
N LEU A 235 -5.10 14.08 -11.73
CA LEU A 235 -4.88 14.83 -12.96
C LEU A 235 -5.96 15.91 -13.15
N THR A 236 -5.66 16.90 -13.99
CA THR A 236 -6.59 17.98 -14.36
C THR A 236 -7.84 17.50 -15.09
N ASP A 237 -7.79 16.34 -15.74
CA ASP A 237 -8.93 15.65 -16.35
C ASP A 237 -9.74 14.81 -15.34
N LYS A 238 -9.44 14.95 -14.04
CA LYS A 238 -10.05 14.24 -12.90
C LYS A 238 -9.70 12.76 -12.80
N LYS A 239 -8.79 12.23 -13.62
CA LYS A 239 -8.28 10.88 -13.42
C LYS A 239 -7.45 10.82 -12.15
N VAL A 240 -7.53 9.70 -11.43
CA VAL A 240 -6.76 9.48 -10.21
C VAL A 240 -5.91 8.24 -10.38
N PHE A 241 -4.60 8.42 -10.28
CA PHE A 241 -3.61 7.36 -10.35
C PHE A 241 -2.89 7.20 -9.02
N VAL A 242 -2.59 5.95 -8.65
CA VAL A 242 -1.76 5.63 -7.48
C VAL A 242 -0.57 4.82 -7.94
N LEU A 243 0.64 5.32 -7.71
CA LEU A 243 1.90 4.66 -8.04
C LEU A 243 2.59 4.21 -6.76
N SER A 244 2.75 2.90 -6.59
CA SER A 244 3.59 2.32 -5.56
C SER A 244 4.95 1.93 -6.13
N THR A 245 6.03 2.25 -5.43
CA THR A 245 7.37 1.76 -5.82
C THR A 245 8.27 1.59 -4.60
N GLU A 246 9.05 0.51 -4.60
CA GLU A 246 10.10 0.23 -3.63
C GLU A 246 11.42 0.96 -3.95
N GLU A 247 11.57 1.45 -5.18
CA GLU A 247 12.78 2.14 -5.61
C GLU A 247 12.74 3.64 -5.27
N THR A 248 13.91 4.18 -4.91
CA THR A 248 14.05 5.61 -4.68
C THR A 248 13.84 6.40 -5.97
N TRP A 249 13.01 7.44 -5.88
CA TRP A 249 12.80 8.39 -6.97
C TRP A 249 14.11 9.05 -7.38
N ARG A 250 14.39 9.10 -8.68
CA ARG A 250 15.65 9.65 -9.20
C ARG A 250 15.45 10.22 -10.59
N HIS A 251 16.32 11.15 -10.96
CA HIS A 251 16.44 11.56 -12.35
C HIS A 251 17.14 10.44 -13.13
N SER A 252 16.48 9.92 -14.16
CA SER A 252 17.00 8.83 -14.97
C SER A 252 16.68 9.05 -16.44
N ALA A 253 17.67 8.81 -17.30
CA ALA A 253 17.46 8.79 -18.76
C ALA A 253 16.83 7.47 -19.22
N SER A 254 16.88 6.42 -18.39
CA SER A 254 16.26 5.11 -18.63
C SER A 254 15.14 4.84 -17.62
N ARG A 255 14.22 3.92 -17.97
CA ARG A 255 13.18 3.49 -17.03
C ARG A 255 13.75 2.65 -15.88
N TYR A 256 13.06 2.65 -14.75
CA TYR A 256 13.38 1.93 -13.53
C TYR A 256 12.12 1.47 -12.80
N GLY A 257 12.27 0.82 -11.65
CA GLY A 257 11.17 0.28 -10.87
C GLY A 257 11.34 -1.21 -10.67
N GLY A 258 11.14 -1.65 -9.43
CA GLY A 258 11.32 -3.04 -9.04
C GLY A 258 10.08 -3.89 -9.29
N THR A 259 10.09 -5.11 -8.76
CA THR A 259 9.05 -6.12 -8.98
C THR A 259 7.75 -5.83 -8.23
N MET A 260 7.80 -4.99 -7.19
CA MET A 260 6.66 -4.59 -6.38
C MET A 260 6.03 -3.28 -6.84
N THR A 261 6.59 -2.69 -7.90
CA THR A 261 6.09 -1.44 -8.46
C THR A 261 4.76 -1.68 -9.19
N LYS A 262 3.72 -0.94 -8.79
CA LYS A 262 2.38 -1.04 -9.37
C LYS A 262 1.81 0.35 -9.65
N LEU A 263 1.04 0.46 -10.72
CA LEU A 263 0.18 1.61 -10.99
C LEU A 263 -1.27 1.17 -10.88
N PHE A 264 -2.08 1.95 -10.17
CA PHE A 264 -3.52 1.84 -10.12
C PHE A 264 -4.13 3.05 -10.80
N GLU A 265 -5.12 2.83 -11.65
CA GLU A 265 -6.13 3.84 -11.94
C GLU A 265 -7.28 3.56 -10.97
N VAL A 266 -7.63 4.56 -10.16
CA VAL A 266 -8.72 4.45 -9.17
C VAL A 266 -10.00 5.08 -9.73
N SER A 267 -9.84 6.07 -10.62
CA SER A 267 -10.94 6.76 -11.30
C SER A 267 -10.51 7.25 -12.68
N PRO A 268 -11.37 7.15 -13.72
CA PRO A 268 -12.75 6.63 -13.69
C PRO A 268 -12.88 5.10 -13.74
N GLU A 269 -11.85 4.40 -14.19
CA GLU A 269 -11.80 2.94 -14.19
C GLU A 269 -10.92 2.41 -13.06
N LEU A 270 -11.22 1.20 -12.57
CA LEU A 270 -10.39 0.52 -11.59
C LEU A 270 -9.47 -0.47 -12.30
N MET A 271 -8.25 -0.06 -12.60
CA MET A 271 -7.27 -0.82 -13.39
C MET A 271 -5.93 -0.92 -12.65
N VAL A 272 -5.20 -2.02 -12.84
CA VAL A 272 -3.91 -2.26 -12.18
C VAL A 272 -2.88 -2.72 -13.20
N TRP A 273 -1.69 -2.11 -13.18
CA TRP A 273 -0.56 -2.47 -14.02
C TRP A 273 0.69 -2.75 -13.18
N SER A 274 1.38 -3.85 -13.50
CA SER A 274 2.65 -4.25 -12.88
C SER A 274 3.70 -4.72 -13.91
N PRO A 275 4.03 -3.92 -14.94
CA PRO A 275 5.11 -4.21 -15.88
C PRO A 275 6.50 -4.12 -15.21
N SER A 276 7.52 -4.70 -15.84
CA SER A 276 8.91 -4.57 -15.38
C SER A 276 9.49 -3.18 -15.71
N SER A 277 10.17 -2.57 -14.73
CA SER A 277 10.81 -1.24 -14.84
C SER A 277 9.96 -0.17 -15.55
N PRO A 278 8.77 0.16 -15.05
CA PRO A 278 7.86 1.06 -15.74
C PRO A 278 8.13 2.55 -15.56
N ILE A 279 8.82 2.94 -14.49
CA ILE A 279 8.90 4.32 -14.06
C ILE A 279 9.97 5.03 -14.88
N TYR A 280 9.60 6.13 -15.48
CA TYR A 280 10.50 7.13 -16.02
C TYR A 280 10.33 8.41 -15.22
N SER A 281 11.42 9.03 -14.81
CA SER A 281 11.38 10.31 -14.12
C SER A 281 12.62 11.12 -14.46
N ASN A 282 12.42 12.29 -15.07
CA ASN A 282 13.53 13.19 -15.37
C ASN A 282 13.06 14.65 -15.40
N PHE A 283 13.72 15.48 -14.60
CA PHE A 283 13.48 16.92 -14.54
C PHE A 283 14.76 17.74 -14.76
N ARG A 284 15.92 17.08 -14.92
CA ARG A 284 17.24 17.75 -14.95
C ARG A 284 18.10 17.38 -16.17
N ILE A 285 18.04 16.14 -16.64
CA ILE A 285 18.90 15.65 -17.73
C ILE A 285 18.41 16.23 -19.05
N ARG A 286 19.13 17.22 -19.57
CA ARG A 286 18.75 17.96 -20.80
C ARG A 286 18.77 17.12 -22.07
N SER A 287 19.53 16.03 -22.09
CA SER A 287 19.63 15.10 -23.23
C SER A 287 18.50 14.06 -23.26
N ALA A 288 17.59 14.06 -22.29
CA ALA A 288 16.49 13.11 -22.18
C ALA A 288 15.15 13.86 -22.04
N ALA A 289 14.04 13.16 -22.29
CA ALA A 289 12.70 13.73 -22.16
C ALA A 289 12.43 14.22 -20.73
N PHE A 290 11.66 15.29 -20.57
CA PHE A 290 11.31 15.79 -19.25
C PHE A 290 9.93 15.30 -18.81
N GLY A 291 9.73 15.09 -17.50
CA GLY A 291 8.48 14.67 -16.88
C GLY A 291 8.58 13.31 -16.18
N ILE A 292 7.43 12.80 -15.79
CA ILE A 292 7.25 11.46 -15.21
C ILE A 292 6.40 10.63 -16.15
N SER A 293 6.74 9.36 -16.37
CA SER A 293 5.82 8.43 -17.03
C SER A 293 5.85 7.05 -16.40
N PHE A 294 4.72 6.36 -16.46
CA PHE A 294 4.61 4.95 -16.12
C PHE A 294 4.17 4.18 -17.37
N SER A 295 5.11 3.44 -17.95
CA SER A 295 4.95 2.83 -19.28
C SER A 295 4.33 3.83 -20.27
N ASP A 296 3.29 3.43 -21.00
CA ASP A 296 2.52 4.30 -21.88
C ASP A 296 1.17 4.73 -21.27
N VAL A 297 0.93 4.41 -19.99
CA VAL A 297 -0.36 4.59 -19.32
C VAL A 297 -0.46 5.97 -18.67
N LEU A 298 0.49 6.32 -17.81
CA LEU A 298 0.54 7.62 -17.14
C LEU A 298 1.66 8.47 -17.74
N LYS A 299 1.34 9.71 -18.11
CA LYS A 299 2.32 10.73 -18.55
C LYS A 299 2.04 12.02 -17.82
N ILE A 300 3.04 12.52 -17.10
CA ILE A 300 3.02 13.78 -16.37
C ILE A 300 4.06 14.68 -17.02
N ASP A 301 3.66 15.91 -17.34
CA ASP A 301 4.51 16.86 -18.04
C ASP A 301 5.68 17.36 -17.15
N LYS A 302 6.60 18.13 -17.76
CA LYS A 302 7.79 18.62 -17.06
C LYS A 302 7.48 19.58 -15.91
N GLU A 303 6.33 20.28 -15.95
CA GLU A 303 5.97 21.33 -15.00
C GLU A 303 4.91 20.85 -14.00
N LEU A 304 4.50 19.58 -14.09
CA LEU A 304 3.31 19.01 -13.42
C LEU A 304 2.02 19.77 -13.79
N GLY A 305 1.98 20.44 -14.95
CA GLY A 305 0.86 21.28 -15.40
C GLY A 305 -0.44 20.50 -15.63
N ASN A 306 -0.33 19.21 -15.95
CA ASN A 306 -1.46 18.31 -16.08
C ASN A 306 -1.89 17.65 -14.75
N VAL A 307 -1.23 17.95 -13.63
CA VAL A 307 -1.56 17.43 -12.29
C VAL A 307 -2.35 18.48 -11.53
N ALA A 308 -3.51 18.11 -10.99
CA ALA A 308 -4.34 18.96 -10.14
C ALA A 308 -3.92 18.87 -8.66
N SER A 309 -3.55 17.69 -8.19
CA SER A 309 -3.03 17.49 -6.83
C SER A 309 -2.13 16.26 -6.77
N VAL A 310 -1.18 16.27 -5.84
CA VAL A 310 -0.25 15.16 -5.61
C VAL A 310 -0.08 14.95 -4.12
N GLU A 311 -0.12 13.68 -3.71
CA GLU A 311 0.05 13.24 -2.33
C GLU A 311 1.05 12.09 -2.32
N VAL A 312 1.98 12.06 -1.36
CA VAL A 312 3.03 11.01 -1.32
C VAL A 312 3.19 10.47 0.09
N TRP A 313 3.07 9.16 0.21
CA TRP A 313 3.26 8.39 1.43
C TRP A 313 4.67 7.81 1.46
N GLY A 314 5.41 8.10 2.53
CA GLY A 314 6.70 7.46 2.80
C GLY A 314 6.50 6.22 3.66
N CYS A 315 6.65 5.05 3.06
CA CYS A 315 6.26 3.76 3.66
C CYS A 315 7.32 3.10 4.56
N ALA A 316 8.52 3.68 4.67
CA ALA A 316 9.55 3.19 5.58
C ALA A 316 9.31 3.64 7.02
N SER A 317 10.01 3.01 7.97
CA SER A 317 9.93 3.34 9.39
C SER A 317 10.31 4.80 9.67
N SER A 318 9.83 5.35 10.79
CA SER A 318 10.02 6.75 11.21
C SER A 318 11.47 7.26 11.08
N ASN A 319 12.45 6.39 11.24
CA ASN A 319 13.88 6.71 11.08
C ASN A 319 14.23 7.22 9.67
N ALA A 320 13.59 6.73 8.62
CA ALA A 320 13.90 7.14 7.24
C ALA A 320 13.49 8.59 6.98
N LEU A 321 12.36 9.04 7.54
CA LEU A 321 11.92 10.43 7.46
C LEU A 321 12.84 11.33 8.31
N GLU A 322 13.19 10.91 9.52
CA GLU A 322 14.13 11.65 10.37
C GLU A 322 15.51 11.80 9.71
N ASP A 323 16.04 10.74 9.12
CA ASP A 323 17.31 10.76 8.42
C ASP A 323 17.25 11.68 7.19
N GLN A 324 16.13 11.69 6.46
CA GLN A 324 15.90 12.61 5.36
C GLN A 324 15.89 14.08 5.85
N GLN A 325 15.18 14.37 6.95
CA GLN A 325 15.16 15.70 7.55
C GLN A 325 16.55 16.13 8.05
N ARG A 326 17.29 15.24 8.70
CA ARG A 326 18.67 15.49 9.16
C ARG A 326 19.61 15.74 7.99
N LEU A 327 19.53 14.93 6.94
CA LEU A 327 20.32 15.10 5.73
C LEU A 327 20.06 16.46 5.08
N ARG A 328 18.78 16.87 5.01
CA ARG A 328 18.39 18.18 4.47
C ARG A 328 18.85 19.35 5.34
N ILE A 329 18.70 19.27 6.65
CA ILE A 329 19.21 20.29 7.58
C ILE A 329 20.73 20.42 7.40
N TRP A 330 21.42 19.28 7.26
CA TRP A 330 22.85 19.28 7.00
C TRP A 330 23.19 19.88 5.63
N GLN A 331 22.51 19.50 4.56
CA GLN A 331 22.71 20.06 3.21
C GLN A 331 22.41 21.55 3.16
N ASN A 332 21.34 22.03 3.80
CA ASN A 332 21.01 23.45 3.89
C ASN A 332 22.07 24.21 4.69
N LYS A 333 22.57 23.64 5.80
CA LYS A 333 23.70 24.22 6.55
C LYS A 333 24.97 24.26 5.71
N GLN A 334 25.23 23.25 4.87
CA GLN A 334 26.36 23.25 3.93
C GLN A 334 26.17 24.28 2.81
N ALA A 335 24.98 24.36 2.21
CA ALA A 335 24.65 25.34 1.18
C ALA A 335 24.72 26.77 1.73
N GLU A 336 24.26 27.01 2.95
CA GLU A 336 24.36 28.31 3.61
C GLU A 336 25.81 28.64 3.98
N LYS A 337 26.60 27.66 4.45
CA LYS A 337 28.05 27.83 4.63
C LYS A 337 28.72 28.18 3.31
N ASN A 338 28.40 27.49 2.22
CA ASN A 338 28.92 27.75 0.88
C ASN A 338 28.46 29.10 0.31
N ARG A 339 27.24 29.55 0.63
CA ARG A 339 26.74 30.89 0.27
C ARG A 339 27.39 32.00 1.09
N LYS A 340 27.83 31.67 2.31
CA LYS A 340 28.58 32.55 3.21
C LYS A 340 30.10 32.45 3.01
N VAL A 341 30.58 31.58 2.11
CA VAL A 341 31.96 31.71 1.61
C VAL A 341 31.98 33.04 0.87
N PRO A 342 32.71 34.05 1.35
CA PRO A 342 32.86 35.27 0.59
C PRO A 342 33.39 34.87 -0.78
N LEU A 343 32.76 35.38 -1.85
CA LEU A 343 33.42 35.44 -3.15
C LEU A 343 34.86 35.89 -2.89
N PRO A 344 35.89 35.20 -3.42
CA PRO A 344 37.27 35.56 -3.14
C PRO A 344 37.40 37.06 -3.33
N GLY A 345 37.93 37.70 -2.28
CA GLY A 345 37.93 39.15 -2.10
C GLY A 345 38.50 39.88 -3.30
N ASN A 346 38.18 41.17 -3.36
CA ASN A 346 38.71 42.22 -4.24
C ASN A 346 39.42 41.70 -5.51
N TRP A 347 38.83 41.91 -6.69
CA TRP A 347 39.35 41.48 -8.01
C TRP A 347 40.87 41.67 -8.19
N ASP A 348 41.45 42.66 -7.51
CA ASP A 348 42.88 42.94 -7.44
C ASP A 348 43.76 41.80 -6.93
N ASP A 349 43.25 40.89 -6.09
CA ASP A 349 44.01 39.80 -5.49
C ASP A 349 43.80 38.45 -6.19
N ASN A 350 43.04 38.40 -7.30
CA ASN A 350 42.78 37.15 -8.00
C ASN A 350 43.98 36.76 -8.89
N PRO A 351 44.59 35.55 -8.75
CA PRO A 351 45.66 35.08 -9.62
C PRO A 351 45.31 35.11 -11.11
N ASP A 352 44.02 35.02 -11.45
CA ASP A 352 43.55 35.13 -12.84
C ASP A 352 43.77 36.54 -13.42
N LYS A 353 43.72 37.60 -12.60
CA LYS A 353 44.04 38.98 -13.01
C LYS A 353 45.52 39.08 -13.39
N THR A 354 46.42 38.55 -12.56
CA THR A 354 47.87 38.54 -12.82
C THR A 354 48.19 37.79 -14.11
N ILE A 355 47.50 36.67 -14.38
CA ILE A 355 47.69 35.90 -15.62
C ILE A 355 47.21 36.68 -16.85
N LEU A 356 46.07 37.37 -16.74
CA LEU A 356 45.53 38.20 -17.84
C LEU A 356 46.38 39.44 -18.11
N GLU A 357 46.97 40.05 -17.08
CA GLU A 357 47.92 41.16 -17.21
C GLU A 357 49.24 40.72 -17.85
N MET A 358 49.77 39.56 -17.46
CA MET A 358 50.93 38.95 -18.15
C MET A 358 50.61 38.62 -19.62
N GLY A 359 49.34 38.31 -19.93
CA GLY A 359 48.82 38.13 -21.28
C GLY A 359 48.53 39.43 -22.04
N GLY A 360 48.79 40.60 -21.45
CA GLY A 360 48.64 41.91 -22.10
C GLY A 360 47.26 42.57 -22.00
N PHE A 361 46.34 42.04 -21.20
CA PHE A 361 45.03 42.66 -20.96
C PHE A 361 45.09 43.66 -19.81
N GLN A 362 44.72 44.92 -20.09
CA GLN A 362 44.59 45.99 -19.08
C GLN A 362 43.12 46.21 -18.72
N PHE A 363 42.79 46.25 -17.43
CA PHE A 363 41.42 46.40 -16.94
C PHE A 363 41.00 47.88 -16.78
N SER A 364 39.68 48.13 -16.84
CA SER A 364 39.08 49.43 -17.11
C SER A 364 39.29 50.50 -16.03
N ASP A 365 39.45 50.11 -14.78
CA ASP A 365 39.58 51.08 -13.67
C ASP A 365 40.96 51.73 -13.63
N GLU A 366 41.99 51.00 -14.03
CA GLU A 366 43.36 51.52 -14.14
C GLU A 366 43.54 52.39 -15.38
N ARG A 367 42.82 52.07 -16.47
CA ARG A 367 42.74 52.88 -17.69
C ARG A 367 42.09 54.24 -17.42
N LYS A 368 40.98 54.25 -16.68
CA LYS A 368 40.30 55.49 -16.23
C LYS A 368 41.19 56.32 -15.30
N ARG A 369 41.95 55.68 -14.40
CA ARG A 369 42.91 56.38 -13.52
C ARG A 369 44.05 57.00 -14.31
N MET A 370 44.62 56.28 -15.27
CA MET A 370 45.67 56.82 -16.15
C MET A 370 45.14 57.93 -17.07
N GLU A 371 43.92 57.83 -17.58
CA GLU A 371 43.30 58.90 -18.37
C GLU A 371 43.06 60.16 -17.53
N MET A 372 42.61 60.01 -16.27
CA MET A 372 42.47 61.14 -15.34
C MET A 372 43.81 61.76 -14.94
N GLU A 373 44.84 60.95 -14.63
CA GLU A 373 46.18 61.47 -14.35
C GLU A 373 46.81 62.18 -15.55
N LYS A 374 46.55 61.66 -16.76
CA LYS A 374 47.00 62.30 -17.99
C LYS A 374 46.30 63.63 -18.22
N MET A 375 44.98 63.69 -18.04
CA MET A 375 44.23 64.96 -18.08
C MET A 375 44.72 65.96 -17.03
N ALA A 376 45.07 65.50 -15.83
CA ALA A 376 45.57 66.37 -14.76
C ALA A 376 46.96 66.96 -15.06
N ARG A 377 47.83 66.22 -15.76
CA ARG A 377 49.13 66.72 -16.22
C ARG A 377 49.02 67.69 -17.40
N ASP A 378 48.03 67.50 -18.26
CA ASP A 378 47.79 68.39 -19.40
C ASP A 378 47.12 69.73 -18.98
N LEU A 379 46.63 69.81 -17.73
CA LEU A 379 46.00 71.00 -17.13
C LEU A 379 46.93 71.77 -16.15
N SER A 380 48.14 71.28 -15.90
CA SER A 380 49.20 71.96 -15.13
C SER A 380 50.28 72.50 -16.05
#